data_AF-A0A0B0SA51-F1
#
_entry.id   AF-A0A0B0SA51-F1
#
_cell.length_a   1.000
_cell.length_b   1.000
_cell.length_c   1.000
_cell.angle_alpha   90.00
_cell.angle_beta   90.00
_cell.angle_gamma   90.00
#
_symmetry.space_group_name_H-M   'P 1'
#
loop_
_entity.id
_entity.type
_entity.pdbx_description
1 polymer ?
#
loop_
_entity_poly.entity_id
_entity_poly.type
_entity_poly.pdbx_seq_one_letter_code
_entity_poly.pdbx_strand_id
1 'polypeptide(L)'
;MRLALAHLAKRDSPKELLQALRPLAQEARAEGAGLLLLPELILGRRESPDLPEALAALAGEFGLRVVAGLLAARENRLQVFPQGPIYAKVHLYLTPEEEGDEGLLPGPGPVLLLHEGRTLGLALCYDLDFPELFRTYALLGAQAFLVGAAWPGAYAELMEVLARARAAENQAYLLLASRADTGTPSLFVAPDGRVLGRREEEGLLLAEPDWGFLEAYRARYPLLKHRREEAYRPA
;
A
#
# COMPACT_ATOMS: atom_id res chain seq x y z
N MET A 1 -13.84 6.97 8.61
CA MET A 1 -12.63 6.99 7.77
C MET A 1 -12.87 6.12 6.56
N ARG A 2 -13.04 6.73 5.39
CA ARG A 2 -13.11 6.03 4.10
C ARG A 2 -11.81 6.27 3.34
N LEU A 3 -11.31 5.22 2.69
CA LEU A 3 -10.07 5.23 1.92
C LEU A 3 -10.40 4.86 0.47
N ALA A 4 -9.68 5.42 -0.49
CA ALA A 4 -9.79 5.09 -1.90
C ALA A 4 -8.48 4.46 -2.39
N LEU A 5 -8.57 3.40 -3.19
CA LEU A 5 -7.44 2.78 -3.84
C LEU A 5 -7.60 2.95 -5.34
N ALA A 6 -6.63 3.56 -6.01
CA ALA A 6 -6.61 3.63 -7.46
C ALA A 6 -6.10 2.31 -8.03
N HIS A 7 -6.95 1.61 -8.79
CA HIS A 7 -6.51 0.58 -9.71
C HIS A 7 -6.20 1.26 -11.04
N LEU A 8 -4.94 1.56 -11.31
CA LEU A 8 -4.54 2.43 -12.42
C LEU A 8 -3.28 1.86 -13.08
N ALA A 9 -3.25 1.75 -14.41
CA ALA A 9 -2.02 1.39 -15.10
C ALA A 9 -1.00 2.54 -15.03
N LYS A 10 0.29 2.22 -15.23
CA LYS A 10 1.30 3.27 -15.30
C LYS A 10 0.99 4.26 -16.43
N ARG A 11 1.50 5.48 -16.32
CA ARG A 11 1.53 6.46 -17.43
C ARG A 11 2.97 6.79 -17.78
N ASP A 12 3.20 7.32 -18.98
CA ASP A 12 4.56 7.57 -19.47
C ASP A 12 5.04 9.00 -19.15
N SER A 13 4.14 9.88 -18.69
CA SER A 13 4.47 11.22 -18.22
C SER A 13 3.65 11.65 -16.99
N PRO A 14 4.17 12.58 -16.16
CA PRO A 14 3.40 13.19 -15.07
C PRO A 14 2.12 13.86 -15.56
N LYS A 15 2.12 14.46 -16.75
CA LYS A 15 0.95 15.12 -17.33
C LYS A 15 -0.19 14.14 -17.57
N GLU A 16 0.10 13.02 -18.23
CA GLU A 16 -0.88 11.95 -18.48
C GLU A 16 -1.37 11.33 -17.17
N LEU A 17 -0.45 11.12 -16.22
CA LEU A 17 -0.79 10.63 -14.88
C LEU A 17 -1.78 11.54 -14.18
N LEU A 18 -1.52 12.86 -14.13
CA LEU A 18 -2.42 13.82 -13.49
C LEU A 18 -3.77 13.92 -14.20
N GLN A 19 -3.79 13.84 -15.53
CA GLN A 19 -5.05 13.78 -16.29
C GLN A 19 -5.89 12.56 -15.90
N ALA A 20 -5.26 11.40 -15.69
CA ALA A 20 -5.93 10.20 -15.23
C ALA A 20 -6.32 10.24 -13.74
N LEU A 21 -5.49 10.85 -12.89
CA LEU A 21 -5.72 10.90 -11.44
C LEU A 21 -6.78 11.92 -11.03
N ARG A 22 -6.92 13.05 -11.74
CA ARG A 22 -7.90 14.10 -11.40
C ARG A 22 -9.34 13.60 -11.25
N PRO A 23 -9.93 12.86 -12.21
CA PRO A 23 -11.28 12.33 -12.03
C PRO A 23 -11.37 11.36 -10.85
N LEU A 24 -10.34 10.54 -10.61
CA LEU A 24 -10.30 9.62 -9.46
C LEU A 24 -10.18 10.36 -8.13
N ALA A 25 -9.37 11.41 -8.05
CA ALA A 25 -9.27 12.24 -6.85
C ALA A 25 -10.58 12.96 -6.56
N GLN A 26 -11.25 13.47 -7.60
CA GLN A 26 -12.57 14.09 -7.49
C GLN A 26 -13.62 13.09 -6.99
N GLU A 27 -13.68 11.90 -7.59
CA GLU A 27 -14.59 10.82 -7.19
C GLU A 27 -14.32 10.37 -5.75
N ALA A 28 -13.06 10.11 -5.40
CA ALA A 28 -12.66 9.73 -4.04
C ALA A 28 -13.13 10.77 -3.01
N ARG A 29 -12.97 12.06 -3.32
CA ARG A 29 -13.41 13.14 -2.43
C ARG A 29 -14.93 13.25 -2.35
N ALA A 30 -15.64 13.12 -3.48
CA ALA A 30 -17.10 13.13 -3.53
C ALA A 30 -17.70 11.98 -2.70
N GLU A 31 -17.02 10.83 -2.70
CA GLU A 31 -17.35 9.66 -1.90
C GLU A 31 -16.88 9.78 -0.44
N GLY A 32 -16.29 10.90 -0.03
CA GLY A 32 -15.90 11.14 1.36
C GLY A 32 -14.61 10.45 1.80
N ALA A 33 -13.77 9.99 0.86
CA ALA A 33 -12.45 9.47 1.21
C ALA A 33 -11.52 10.60 1.72
N GLY A 34 -10.71 10.29 2.73
CA GLY A 34 -9.67 11.19 3.26
C GLY A 34 -8.27 10.90 2.69
N LEU A 35 -8.11 9.74 2.03
CA LEU A 35 -6.83 9.26 1.51
C LEU A 35 -7.05 8.49 0.20
N LEU A 36 -6.17 8.74 -0.77
CA LEU A 36 -6.06 8.03 -2.03
C LEU A 36 -4.72 7.29 -2.09
N LEU A 37 -4.76 5.96 -2.10
CA LEU A 37 -3.60 5.09 -2.29
C LEU A 37 -3.43 4.80 -3.78
N LEU A 38 -2.25 5.06 -4.31
CA LEU A 38 -1.86 4.74 -5.67
C LEU A 38 -0.98 3.48 -5.73
N PRO A 39 -0.91 2.82 -6.88
CA PRO A 39 -0.04 1.66 -7.06
C PRO A 39 1.45 1.95 -6.93
N GLU A 40 2.25 0.87 -6.96
CA GLU A 40 3.70 0.94 -7.09
C GLU A 40 4.10 1.40 -8.51
N LEU A 41 5.21 2.13 -8.63
CA LEU A 41 5.82 2.54 -9.91
C LEU A 41 4.79 3.15 -10.89
N ILE A 42 4.10 4.21 -10.48
CA ILE A 42 3.02 4.86 -11.26
C ILE A 42 3.47 5.47 -12.60
N LEU A 43 4.78 5.71 -12.79
CA LEU A 43 5.39 6.08 -14.07
C LEU A 43 6.29 4.96 -14.65
N GLY A 44 6.16 3.74 -14.14
CA GLY A 44 7.13 2.66 -14.36
C GLY A 44 8.44 2.93 -13.62
N ARG A 45 9.51 2.25 -14.07
CA ARG A 45 10.88 2.38 -13.55
C ARG A 45 11.56 3.67 -14.06
N ARG A 46 10.96 4.82 -13.75
CA ARG A 46 11.43 6.14 -14.18
C ARG A 46 11.28 7.16 -13.05
N GLU A 47 12.35 7.92 -12.81
CA GLU A 47 12.28 9.09 -11.93
C GLU A 47 11.67 10.29 -12.67
N SER A 48 10.89 11.10 -11.94
CA SER A 48 10.39 12.38 -12.42
C SER A 48 10.51 13.42 -11.30
N PRO A 49 11.43 14.39 -11.41
CA PRO A 49 11.63 15.42 -10.39
C PRO A 49 10.39 16.27 -10.09
N ASP A 50 9.54 16.48 -11.09
CA ASP A 50 8.35 17.33 -11.00
C ASP A 50 7.12 16.58 -10.42
N LEU A 51 7.15 15.24 -10.43
CA LEU A 51 6.02 14.42 -9.99
C LEU A 51 5.67 14.64 -8.50
N PRO A 52 6.62 14.68 -7.54
CA PRO A 52 6.30 14.97 -6.14
C PRO A 52 5.56 16.29 -5.92
N GLU A 53 5.97 17.38 -6.57
CA GLU A 53 5.30 18.68 -6.47
C GLU A 53 3.88 18.61 -7.04
N ALA A 54 3.73 17.95 -8.19
CA ALA A 54 2.42 17.81 -8.82
C ALA A 54 1.45 16.94 -8.02
N LEU A 55 1.93 15.88 -7.37
CA LEU A 55 1.12 15.05 -6.46
C LEU A 55 0.75 15.82 -5.19
N ALA A 56 1.64 16.66 -4.66
CA ALA A 56 1.32 17.54 -3.54
C ALA A 56 0.25 18.57 -3.92
N ALA A 57 0.33 19.16 -5.11
CA ALA A 57 -0.68 20.07 -5.63
C ALA A 57 -2.04 19.38 -5.80
N LEU A 58 -2.07 18.17 -6.39
CA LEU A 58 -3.29 17.36 -6.51
C LEU A 58 -3.91 17.04 -5.14
N ALA A 59 -3.08 16.64 -4.18
CA ALA A 59 -3.51 16.35 -2.82
C ALA A 59 -4.14 17.57 -2.14
N GLY A 60 -3.53 18.75 -2.30
CA GLY A 60 -4.05 20.03 -1.80
C GLY A 60 -5.35 20.45 -2.49
N GLU A 61 -5.44 20.32 -3.80
CA GLU A 61 -6.61 20.69 -4.61
C GLU A 61 -7.87 19.92 -4.17
N PHE A 62 -7.75 18.61 -3.95
CA PHE A 62 -8.89 17.76 -3.57
C PHE A 62 -9.05 17.55 -2.07
N GLY A 63 -8.15 18.11 -1.24
CA GLY A 63 -8.18 17.93 0.20
C GLY A 63 -8.02 16.45 0.62
N LEU A 64 -7.13 15.73 -0.08
CA LEU A 64 -6.83 14.31 0.14
C LEU A 64 -5.41 14.15 0.66
N ARG A 65 -5.14 13.08 1.42
CA ARG A 65 -3.79 12.52 1.48
C ARG A 65 -3.58 11.63 0.27
N VAL A 66 -2.52 11.87 -0.50
CA VAL A 66 -2.16 10.99 -1.61
C VAL A 66 -0.96 10.16 -1.20
N VAL A 67 -1.07 8.83 -1.28
CA VAL A 67 0.00 7.89 -0.94
C VAL A 67 0.43 7.22 -2.24
N ALA A 68 1.61 7.52 -2.75
CA ALA A 68 1.99 7.21 -4.13
C ALA A 68 3.30 6.43 -4.24
N GLY A 69 3.29 5.36 -5.04
CA GLY A 69 4.48 4.57 -5.35
C GLY A 69 5.23 5.15 -6.55
N LEU A 70 6.46 5.60 -6.35
CA LEU A 70 7.29 6.22 -7.38
C LEU A 70 8.78 5.89 -7.18
N LEU A 71 9.58 6.04 -8.25
CA LEU A 71 11.04 6.08 -8.12
C LEU A 71 11.51 7.51 -7.85
N ALA A 72 12.39 7.67 -6.88
CA ALA A 72 13.18 8.89 -6.70
C ALA A 72 14.34 8.67 -5.75
N ALA A 73 15.46 9.34 -6.02
CA ALA A 73 16.69 9.21 -5.25
C ALA A 73 17.22 7.76 -5.19
N ARG A 74 17.07 7.01 -6.28
CA ARG A 74 17.43 5.58 -6.37
C ARG A 74 16.65 4.67 -5.42
N GLU A 75 15.48 5.10 -4.95
CA GLU A 75 14.60 4.30 -4.11
C GLU A 75 13.27 4.06 -4.82
N ASN A 76 12.76 2.82 -4.76
CA ASN A 76 11.35 2.56 -4.99
C ASN A 76 10.61 2.87 -3.69
N ARG A 77 9.78 3.92 -3.70
CA ARG A 77 9.21 4.47 -2.46
C ARG A 77 7.71 4.70 -2.55
N LEU A 78 7.03 4.45 -1.44
CA LEU A 78 5.66 4.83 -1.17
C LEU A 78 5.67 6.12 -0.33
N GLN A 79 5.33 7.24 -0.95
CA GLN A 79 5.43 8.57 -0.35
C GLN A 79 4.07 9.19 -0.09
N VAL A 80 3.94 9.88 1.05
CA VAL A 80 2.71 10.57 1.46
C VAL A 80 2.78 12.07 1.12
N PHE A 81 1.76 12.55 0.42
CA PHE A 81 1.55 13.93 -0.02
C PHE A 81 0.29 14.52 0.61
N PRO A 82 0.20 15.87 0.77
CA PRO A 82 1.18 16.87 0.36
C PRO A 82 2.43 16.90 1.26
N GLN A 83 2.32 16.46 2.50
CA GLN A 83 3.44 16.23 3.41
C GLN A 83 3.19 14.95 4.22
N GLY A 84 4.24 14.18 4.42
CA GLY A 84 4.17 12.98 5.23
C GLY A 84 5.41 12.11 5.10
N PRO A 85 5.36 10.91 5.69
CA PRO A 85 6.50 10.00 5.68
C PRO A 85 6.77 9.45 4.28
N ILE A 86 8.00 8.99 4.10
CA ILE A 86 8.48 8.27 2.92
C ILE A 86 8.85 6.87 3.37
N TYR A 87 8.25 5.86 2.75
CA TYR A 87 8.67 4.47 2.88
C TYR A 87 9.47 4.07 1.64
N ALA A 88 10.76 3.80 1.80
CA ALA A 88 11.54 3.15 0.76
C ALA A 88 11.40 1.62 0.91
N LYS A 89 11.20 0.91 -0.21
CA LYS A 89 10.99 -0.54 -0.26
C LYS A 89 12.15 -1.25 0.43
N VAL A 90 11.84 -2.04 1.46
CA VAL A 90 12.84 -2.75 2.25
C VAL A 90 13.35 -3.98 1.49
N HIS A 91 12.44 -4.74 0.89
CA HIS A 91 12.78 -5.94 0.14
C HIS A 91 12.78 -5.65 -1.36
N LEU A 92 13.96 -5.41 -1.92
CA LEU A 92 14.13 -5.29 -3.36
C LEU A 92 14.00 -6.65 -4.03
N TYR A 93 13.43 -6.69 -5.23
CA TYR A 93 13.42 -7.90 -6.04
C TYR A 93 14.78 -8.06 -6.75
N LEU A 94 15.60 -9.00 -6.25
CA LEU A 94 16.99 -9.19 -6.66
C LEU A 94 17.13 -10.28 -7.73
N THR A 95 16.61 -10.02 -8.93
CA THR A 95 16.85 -10.87 -10.11
C THR A 95 17.45 -10.06 -11.25
N PRO A 96 18.09 -10.72 -12.24
CA PRO A 96 18.59 -10.02 -13.40
C PRO A 96 17.53 -9.17 -14.09
N GLU A 97 17.91 -7.95 -14.50
CA GLU A 97 17.02 -6.96 -15.14
C GLU A 97 15.87 -6.43 -14.25
N GLU A 98 15.93 -6.64 -12.94
CA GLU A 98 15.00 -6.11 -11.95
C GLU A 98 15.71 -5.13 -11.00
N GLU A 99 15.05 -4.76 -9.89
CA GLU A 99 15.50 -3.71 -8.96
C GLU A 99 16.94 -3.90 -8.44
N GLY A 100 17.36 -5.16 -8.23
CA GLY A 100 18.70 -5.50 -7.74
C GLY A 100 19.85 -5.19 -8.71
N ASP A 101 19.58 -5.18 -10.01
CA ASP A 101 20.57 -4.93 -11.06
C ASP A 101 20.58 -3.46 -11.53
N GLU A 102 19.52 -2.71 -11.24
CA GLU A 102 19.38 -1.29 -11.61
C GLU A 102 20.01 -0.32 -10.60
N GLY A 103 20.61 -0.85 -9.52
CA GLY A 103 21.27 -0.03 -8.50
C GLY A 103 20.30 0.76 -7.61
N LEU A 104 19.07 0.26 -7.43
CA LEU A 104 18.16 0.77 -6.42
C LEU A 104 18.67 0.43 -5.01
N LEU A 105 18.32 1.27 -4.05
CA LEU A 105 18.73 1.14 -2.65
C LEU A 105 17.55 0.66 -1.79
N PRO A 106 17.77 -0.31 -0.89
CA PRO A 106 16.74 -0.75 0.03
C PRO A 106 16.48 0.31 1.10
N GLY A 107 15.23 0.40 1.53
CA GLY A 107 14.83 1.27 2.64
C GLY A 107 15.33 0.79 4.01
N PRO A 108 15.36 1.68 5.02
CA PRO A 108 15.94 1.39 6.32
C PRO A 108 15.03 0.54 7.24
N GLY A 109 13.77 0.35 6.88
CA GLY A 109 12.83 -0.44 7.67
C GLY A 109 11.39 0.09 7.66
N PRO A 110 10.57 -0.32 8.65
CA PRO A 110 9.15 -0.03 8.69
C PRO A 110 8.85 1.46 8.90
N VAL A 111 7.82 1.96 8.20
CA VAL A 111 7.30 3.33 8.30
C VAL A 111 5.80 3.32 8.57
N LEU A 112 5.39 4.09 9.59
CA LEU A 112 3.99 4.25 9.99
C LEU A 112 3.45 5.63 9.57
N LEU A 113 2.19 5.64 9.15
CA LEU A 113 1.39 6.83 8.87
C LEU A 113 0.26 6.93 9.90
N LEU A 114 0.19 8.05 10.62
CA LEU A 114 -1.00 8.40 11.40
C LEU A 114 -1.98 9.17 10.50
N HIS A 115 -3.19 8.62 10.32
CA HIS A 115 -4.25 9.22 9.53
C HIS A 115 -5.59 9.07 10.26
N GLU A 116 -6.27 10.19 10.53
CA GLU A 116 -7.56 10.22 11.26
C GLU A 116 -7.58 9.39 12.55
N GLY A 117 -6.48 9.41 13.31
CA GLY A 117 -6.35 8.67 14.58
C GLY A 117 -6.07 7.16 14.41
N ARG A 118 -5.83 6.69 13.19
CA ARG A 118 -5.48 5.30 12.87
C ARG A 118 -4.03 5.19 12.41
N THR A 119 -3.35 4.17 12.92
CA THR A 119 -1.95 3.87 12.57
C THR A 119 -1.92 2.91 11.39
N LEU A 120 -1.29 3.32 10.28
CA LEU A 120 -1.23 2.58 9.02
C LEU A 120 0.23 2.23 8.69
N GLY A 121 0.53 0.96 8.41
CA GLY A 121 1.86 0.54 7.92
C GLY A 121 1.98 0.70 6.40
N LEU A 122 3.13 1.15 5.91
CA LEU A 122 3.39 1.34 4.47
C LEU A 122 4.23 0.18 3.92
N ALA A 123 3.86 -0.38 2.77
CA ALA A 123 4.62 -1.44 2.13
C ALA A 123 4.49 -1.40 0.61
N LEU A 124 5.40 -2.08 -0.10
CA LEU A 124 5.39 -2.16 -1.56
C LEU A 124 5.53 -3.61 -2.02
N CYS A 125 4.52 -4.06 -2.77
CA CYS A 125 4.56 -5.23 -3.64
C CYS A 125 5.28 -6.43 -3.00
N TYR A 126 6.52 -6.71 -3.41
CA TYR A 126 7.36 -7.83 -2.95
C TYR A 126 7.52 -7.92 -1.43
N ASP A 127 7.32 -6.83 -0.68
CA ASP A 127 7.22 -6.88 0.78
C ASP A 127 6.16 -7.88 1.27
N LEU A 128 5.09 -8.14 0.49
CA LEU A 128 4.07 -9.14 0.78
C LEU A 128 4.65 -10.54 0.97
N ASP A 129 5.80 -10.90 0.41
CA ASP A 129 6.44 -12.19 0.65
C ASP A 129 7.04 -12.32 2.06
N PHE A 130 7.25 -11.20 2.75
CA PHE A 130 7.97 -11.13 4.02
C PHE A 130 7.02 -10.85 5.21
N PRO A 131 6.51 -11.90 5.89
CA PRO A 131 5.59 -11.72 7.03
C PRO A 131 6.18 -10.87 8.17
N GLU A 132 7.50 -10.82 8.30
CA GLU A 132 8.24 -10.11 9.35
C GLU A 132 7.95 -8.61 9.34
N LEU A 133 7.84 -7.99 8.16
CA LEU A 133 7.56 -6.56 8.04
C LEU A 133 6.16 -6.24 8.59
N PHE A 134 5.15 -7.01 8.16
CA PHE A 134 3.76 -6.84 8.58
C PHE A 134 3.56 -7.19 10.06
N ARG A 135 4.28 -8.21 10.54
CA ARG A 135 4.33 -8.54 11.98
C ARG A 135 4.88 -7.37 12.78
N THR A 136 5.96 -6.76 12.31
CA THR A 136 6.59 -5.60 12.96
C THR A 136 5.60 -4.43 13.02
N TYR A 137 4.92 -4.12 11.92
CA TYR A 137 3.87 -3.10 11.92
C TYR A 137 2.75 -3.38 12.92
N ALA A 138 2.26 -4.62 12.97
CA ALA A 138 1.19 -5.02 13.89
C ALA A 138 1.61 -4.86 15.36
N LEU A 139 2.84 -5.23 15.70
CA LEU A 139 3.41 -5.07 17.04
C LEU A 139 3.61 -3.59 17.41
N LEU A 140 3.86 -2.73 16.43
CA LEU A 140 3.89 -1.27 16.59
C LEU A 140 2.48 -0.63 16.60
N GLY A 141 1.43 -1.44 16.61
CA GLY A 141 0.04 -0.97 16.76
C GLY A 141 -0.65 -0.61 15.45
N ALA A 142 -0.10 -0.96 14.29
CA ALA A 142 -0.78 -0.76 13.02
C ALA A 142 -2.15 -1.46 13.00
N GLN A 143 -3.15 -0.74 12.50
CA GLN A 143 -4.53 -1.20 12.37
C GLN A 143 -4.87 -1.57 10.92
N ALA A 144 -4.11 -1.03 9.97
CA ALA A 144 -4.17 -1.39 8.57
C ALA A 144 -2.80 -1.30 7.89
N PHE A 145 -2.68 -1.93 6.74
CA PHE A 145 -1.52 -1.83 5.85
C PHE A 145 -1.94 -1.21 4.52
N LEU A 146 -1.17 -0.24 4.04
CA LEU A 146 -1.30 0.35 2.72
C LEU A 146 -0.20 -0.23 1.83
N VAL A 147 -0.58 -0.95 0.79
CA VAL A 147 0.33 -1.65 -0.11
C VAL A 147 0.15 -1.13 -1.53
N GLY A 148 1.17 -0.48 -2.08
CA GLY A 148 1.24 -0.23 -3.52
C GLY A 148 1.81 -1.47 -4.22
N ALA A 149 1.23 -1.90 -5.33
CA ALA A 149 1.68 -3.10 -6.04
C ALA A 149 1.78 -2.93 -7.56
N ALA A 150 2.77 -3.59 -8.14
CA ALA A 150 2.94 -3.82 -9.57
C ALA A 150 3.22 -5.31 -9.83
N TRP A 151 2.43 -6.19 -9.21
CA TRP A 151 2.68 -7.63 -9.16
C TRP A 151 2.33 -8.32 -10.49
N PRO A 152 3.13 -9.27 -11.01
CA PRO A 152 2.81 -9.93 -12.29
C PRO A 152 1.53 -10.77 -12.24
N GLY A 153 0.65 -10.62 -13.23
CA GLY A 153 -0.65 -11.30 -13.31
C GLY A 153 -0.59 -12.83 -13.31
N ALA A 154 0.51 -13.41 -13.78
CA ALA A 154 0.75 -14.86 -13.69
C ALA A 154 0.76 -15.39 -12.25
N TYR A 155 0.97 -14.50 -11.27
CA TYR A 155 1.01 -14.80 -9.84
C TYR A 155 -0.10 -14.07 -9.06
N ALA A 156 -1.20 -13.69 -9.71
CA ALA A 156 -2.32 -12.98 -9.07
C ALA A 156 -2.91 -13.75 -7.88
N GLU A 157 -3.04 -15.08 -8.00
CA GLU A 157 -3.54 -15.93 -6.92
C GLU A 157 -2.59 -15.91 -5.71
N LEU A 158 -1.27 -15.99 -5.94
CA LEU A 158 -0.27 -15.90 -4.88
C LEU A 158 -0.38 -14.55 -4.16
N MET A 159 -0.45 -13.44 -4.90
CA MET A 159 -0.59 -12.10 -4.32
C MET A 159 -1.85 -12.02 -3.43
N GLU A 160 -2.97 -12.59 -3.87
CA GLU A 160 -4.21 -12.61 -3.07
C GLU A 160 -4.06 -13.45 -1.80
N VAL A 161 -3.44 -14.63 -1.89
CA VAL A 161 -3.15 -15.48 -0.72
C VAL A 161 -2.28 -14.72 0.29
N LEU A 162 -1.21 -14.06 -0.18
CA LEU A 162 -0.30 -13.29 0.67
C LEU A 162 -1.02 -12.10 1.31
N ALA A 163 -1.76 -11.32 0.54
CA ALA A 163 -2.56 -10.20 1.06
C ALA A 163 -3.52 -10.64 2.18
N ARG A 164 -4.21 -11.78 1.98
CA ARG A 164 -5.10 -12.36 2.99
C ARG A 164 -4.35 -12.86 4.21
N ALA A 165 -3.21 -13.52 4.02
CA ALA A 165 -2.36 -13.98 5.10
C ALA A 165 -1.85 -12.81 5.96
N ARG A 166 -1.30 -11.76 5.34
CA ARG A 166 -0.80 -10.57 6.05
C ARG A 166 -1.87 -9.88 6.87
N ALA A 167 -3.10 -9.77 6.36
CA ALA A 167 -4.23 -9.22 7.10
C ALA A 167 -4.61 -10.11 8.30
N ALA A 168 -4.81 -11.41 8.05
CA ALA A 168 -5.31 -12.37 9.04
C ALA A 168 -4.32 -12.62 10.18
N GLU A 169 -3.05 -12.88 9.86
CA GLU A 169 -2.03 -13.24 10.86
C GLU A 169 -1.68 -12.07 11.78
N ASN A 170 -2.01 -10.84 11.38
CA ASN A 170 -1.71 -9.61 12.11
C ASN A 170 -2.96 -8.92 12.68
N GLN A 171 -4.15 -9.47 12.43
CA GLN A 171 -5.44 -8.86 12.78
C GLN A 171 -5.45 -7.39 12.39
N ALA A 172 -5.20 -7.08 11.12
CA ALA A 172 -5.19 -5.73 10.58
C ALA A 172 -5.88 -5.74 9.21
N TYR A 173 -6.48 -4.60 8.83
CA TYR A 173 -6.95 -4.45 7.47
C TYR A 173 -5.76 -4.40 6.49
N LEU A 174 -5.96 -4.83 5.25
CA LEU A 174 -4.98 -4.64 4.19
C LEU A 174 -5.65 -4.01 2.97
N LEU A 175 -5.07 -2.91 2.50
CA LEU A 175 -5.52 -2.14 1.35
C LEU A 175 -4.39 -2.17 0.32
N LEU A 176 -4.62 -2.90 -0.76
CA LEU A 176 -3.66 -3.12 -1.84
C LEU A 176 -4.13 -2.42 -3.10
N ALA A 177 -3.43 -1.37 -3.52
CA ALA A 177 -3.65 -0.70 -4.80
C ALA A 177 -2.69 -1.29 -5.83
N SER A 178 -3.22 -2.06 -6.77
CA SER A 178 -2.40 -2.69 -7.83
C SER A 178 -2.45 -1.90 -9.12
N ARG A 179 -1.42 -2.04 -9.95
CA ARG A 179 -1.39 -1.52 -11.32
C ARG A 179 -2.33 -2.31 -12.23
N ALA A 180 -3.20 -1.61 -12.95
CA ALA A 180 -4.20 -2.24 -13.83
C ALA A 180 -3.59 -2.94 -15.06
N ASP A 181 -2.39 -2.55 -15.48
CA ASP A 181 -1.68 -3.16 -16.61
C ASP A 181 -0.85 -4.40 -16.23
N THR A 182 -0.92 -4.85 -14.98
CA THR A 182 -0.16 -6.01 -14.52
C THR A 182 -0.98 -7.30 -14.50
N GLY A 183 -2.32 -7.22 -14.58
CA GLY A 183 -3.21 -8.38 -14.50
C GLY A 183 -3.45 -8.87 -13.07
N THR A 184 -3.18 -8.04 -12.05
CA THR A 184 -3.48 -8.34 -10.65
C THR A 184 -4.50 -7.36 -10.07
N PRO A 185 -5.46 -7.81 -9.25
CA PRO A 185 -6.52 -6.94 -8.73
C PRO A 185 -6.02 -6.01 -7.62
N SER A 186 -6.69 -4.86 -7.46
CA SER A 186 -6.66 -4.15 -6.17
C SER A 186 -7.57 -4.85 -5.17
N LEU A 187 -7.17 -4.91 -3.90
CA LEU A 187 -7.85 -5.68 -2.86
C LEU A 187 -8.06 -4.85 -1.59
N PHE A 188 -9.22 -5.05 -0.97
CA PHE A 188 -9.50 -4.61 0.40
C PHE A 188 -9.83 -5.84 1.23
N VAL A 189 -9.01 -6.10 2.27
CA VAL A 189 -9.05 -7.33 3.05
C VAL A 189 -9.27 -7.04 4.52
N ALA A 190 -10.17 -7.80 5.14
CA ALA A 190 -10.51 -7.72 6.55
C ALA A 190 -9.44 -8.36 7.46
N PRO A 191 -9.41 -8.00 8.76
CA PRO A 191 -8.55 -8.60 9.79
C PRO A 191 -8.68 -10.11 9.97
N ASP A 192 -9.74 -10.73 9.45
CA ASP A 192 -9.96 -12.19 9.47
C ASP A 192 -9.61 -12.87 8.12
N GLY A 193 -9.02 -12.12 7.18
CA GLY A 193 -8.58 -12.62 5.88
C GLY A 193 -9.68 -12.70 4.82
N ARG A 194 -10.90 -12.23 5.10
CA ARG A 194 -11.96 -12.10 4.07
C ARG A 194 -11.66 -10.94 3.13
N VAL A 195 -11.85 -11.16 1.84
CA VAL A 195 -11.81 -10.09 0.83
C VAL A 195 -13.15 -9.34 0.90
N LEU A 196 -13.10 -8.06 1.23
CA LEU A 196 -14.25 -7.15 1.32
C LEU A 196 -14.47 -6.36 0.04
N GLY A 197 -13.40 -6.17 -0.75
CA GLY A 197 -13.46 -5.45 -2.01
C GLY A 197 -12.39 -5.94 -2.98
N ARG A 198 -12.72 -5.96 -4.26
CA ARG A 198 -11.87 -6.38 -5.37
C ARG A 198 -12.09 -5.44 -6.54
N ARG A 199 -11.02 -5.12 -7.28
CA ARG A 199 -11.14 -4.36 -8.53
C ARG A 199 -10.10 -4.78 -9.55
N GLU A 200 -10.56 -5.06 -10.77
CA GLU A 200 -9.74 -5.52 -11.90
C GLU A 200 -9.69 -4.48 -13.03
N GLU A 201 -10.67 -3.58 -13.08
CA GLU A 201 -10.79 -2.57 -14.14
C GLU A 201 -10.22 -1.24 -13.68
N GLU A 202 -9.74 -0.36 -14.58
CA GLU A 202 -9.18 0.95 -14.16
C GLU A 202 -10.20 1.84 -13.41
N GLY A 203 -9.74 2.59 -12.39
CA GLY A 203 -10.55 3.50 -11.54
C GLY A 203 -10.39 3.30 -10.02
N LEU A 204 -11.45 3.52 -9.22
CA LEU A 204 -11.40 3.43 -7.75
C LEU A 204 -12.02 2.18 -7.12
N LEU A 205 -11.32 1.59 -6.16
CA LEU A 205 -11.89 0.73 -5.12
C LEU A 205 -12.06 1.55 -3.84
N LEU A 206 -13.30 1.72 -3.37
CA LEU A 206 -13.58 2.35 -2.08
C LEU A 206 -13.51 1.31 -0.95
N ALA A 207 -12.86 1.69 0.14
CA ALA A 207 -12.69 0.87 1.32
C ALA A 207 -13.15 1.62 2.57
N GLU A 208 -14.04 1.00 3.32
CA GLU A 208 -14.54 1.53 4.59
C GLU A 208 -14.29 0.49 5.69
N PRO A 209 -13.14 0.56 6.38
CA PRO A 209 -12.84 -0.38 7.45
C PRO A 209 -13.74 -0.17 8.67
N ASP A 210 -14.29 -1.27 9.16
CA ASP A 210 -15.03 -1.33 10.43
C ASP A 210 -14.04 -1.46 11.61
N TRP A 211 -13.68 -0.31 12.17
CA TRP A 211 -12.76 -0.26 13.31
C TRP A 211 -13.34 -0.92 14.57
N GLY A 212 -14.67 -0.93 14.72
CA GLY A 212 -15.34 -1.63 15.82
C GLY A 212 -15.17 -3.14 15.70
N PHE A 213 -15.32 -3.68 14.49
CA PHE A 213 -15.00 -5.08 14.20
C PHE A 213 -13.54 -5.40 14.53
N LEU A 214 -12.59 -4.57 14.09
CA LEU A 214 -11.16 -4.78 14.38
C LEU A 214 -10.88 -4.83 15.89
N GLU A 215 -11.40 -3.86 16.64
CA GLU A 215 -11.21 -3.75 18.09
C GLU A 215 -11.83 -4.96 18.81
N ALA A 216 -13.07 -5.33 18.45
CA ALA A 216 -13.74 -6.50 19.01
C ALA A 216 -13.02 -7.81 18.65
N TYR A 217 -12.52 -7.95 17.43
CA TYR A 217 -11.81 -9.15 16.97
C TYR A 217 -10.48 -9.35 17.71
N ARG A 218 -9.69 -8.27 17.87
CA ARG A 218 -8.45 -8.29 18.66
C ARG A 218 -8.71 -8.56 20.15
N ALA A 219 -9.81 -8.05 20.70
CA ALA A 219 -10.18 -8.33 22.10
C ALA A 219 -10.59 -9.80 22.30
N ARG A 220 -11.38 -10.35 21.38
CA ARG A 220 -11.85 -11.75 21.44
C ARG A 220 -10.74 -12.76 21.17
N TYR A 221 -9.83 -12.45 20.25
CA TYR A 221 -8.72 -13.34 19.85
C TYR A 221 -7.40 -12.57 19.91
N PRO A 222 -6.78 -12.36 21.09
CA PRO A 222 -5.61 -11.51 21.22
C PRO A 222 -4.31 -12.19 20.77
N LEU A 223 -4.24 -12.62 19.50
CA LEU A 223 -3.17 -13.49 18.99
C LEU A 223 -1.77 -12.89 19.17
N LEU A 224 -1.64 -11.57 19.03
CA LEU A 224 -0.35 -10.87 19.19
C LEU A 224 0.21 -11.02 20.60
N LYS A 225 -0.66 -11.11 21.61
CA LYS A 225 -0.27 -11.32 23.02
C LYS A 225 0.12 -12.77 23.32
N HIS A 226 -0.28 -13.72 22.46
CA HIS A 226 0.00 -15.14 22.63
C HIS A 226 1.32 -15.59 21.98
N ARG A 227 2.03 -14.66 21.32
CA ARG A 227 3.35 -14.94 20.74
C ARG A 227 4.33 -15.42 21.82
N ARG A 228 5.24 -16.32 21.42
CA ARG A 228 6.30 -16.88 22.27
C ARG A 228 7.65 -16.50 21.66
N GLU A 229 8.13 -15.30 21.94
CA GLU A 229 9.32 -14.73 21.28
C GLU A 229 10.58 -15.57 21.48
N GLU A 230 10.68 -16.25 22.62
CA GLU A 230 11.75 -17.18 22.95
C GLU A 230 11.79 -18.40 22.02
N ALA A 231 10.67 -18.77 21.39
CA ALA A 231 10.60 -19.90 20.47
C ALA A 231 11.10 -19.56 19.05
N TYR A 232 11.32 -18.27 18.75
CA TYR A 232 11.70 -17.80 17.40
C TYR A 232 13.18 -17.45 17.28
N ARG A 233 13.92 -17.48 18.40
CA ARG A 233 15.36 -17.23 18.42
C ARG A 233 16.08 -18.57 18.46
N PRO A 234 17.05 -18.83 17.56
CA PRO A 234 17.89 -20.01 17.67
C PRO A 234 18.67 -19.95 19.00
N ALA A 235 18.82 -21.12 19.64
CA ALA A 235 19.58 -21.28 20.87
C ALA A 235 21.08 -21.08 20.65
#